data_AF-A0A519JSF6-F1
#
_entry.id   AF-A0A519JSF6-F1
#
_cell.length_a   1.000
_cell.length_b   1.000
_cell.length_c   1.000
_cell.angle_alpha   90.00
_cell.angle_beta   90.00
_cell.angle_gamma   90.00
#
_symmetry.space_group_name_H-M   'P 1'
#
loop_
_entity.id
_entity.type
_entity.pdbx_description
1 polymer ?
#
loop_
_entity_poly.entity_id
_entity_poly.type
_entity_poly.pdbx_seq_one_letter_code
_entity_poly.pdbx_strand_id
1 'polypeptide(L)'
;MLHGSILVFELLYPVELTPPFSFEIDFKVKDFLENIITQLIEGNYLNEERFAKAYTRGKFNQKGWGRIKIKQGLKFKNVSPVLIKKALQTIDLTDYMATLTQVIEKKERTLTEKNDRKRQYKLQQ
;
A
#
# COMPACT_ATOMS: atom_id res chain seq x y z
N MET A 1 -39.85 51.29 -24.06
CA MET A 1 -39.60 52.39 -23.11
C MET A 1 -39.79 51.79 -21.72
N LEU A 2 -38.71 51.48 -20.98
CA LEU A 2 -38.11 52.41 -20.00
C LEU A 2 -39.14 52.70 -18.90
N HIS A 3 -39.04 52.34 -17.61
CA HIS A 3 -37.97 51.93 -16.69
C HIS A 3 -38.69 51.23 -15.51
N GLY A 4 -38.14 50.22 -14.84
CA GLY A 4 -37.13 50.40 -13.82
C GLY A 4 -37.77 50.58 -12.44
N SER A 5 -37.56 49.60 -11.55
CA SER A 5 -37.39 49.75 -10.08
C SER A 5 -37.46 48.37 -9.41
N ILE A 6 -36.56 47.46 -9.79
CA ILE A 6 -36.14 46.34 -8.95
C ILE A 6 -34.81 46.77 -8.35
N LEU A 7 -34.83 47.76 -7.44
CA LEU A 7 -33.63 48.24 -6.75
C LEU A 7 -34.01 48.80 -5.38
N VAL A 8 -34.51 47.96 -4.48
CA VAL A 8 -34.42 48.26 -3.03
C VAL A 8 -34.33 46.98 -2.19
N PHE A 9 -33.62 45.95 -2.66
CA PHE A 9 -33.36 44.77 -1.84
C PHE A 9 -31.93 44.25 -2.01
N GLU A 10 -30.98 45.17 -2.15
CA GLU A 10 -29.57 44.83 -2.40
C GLU A 10 -28.59 45.57 -1.50
N LEU A 11 -28.98 46.01 -0.31
CA LEU A 11 -28.04 46.65 0.61
C LEU A 11 -28.42 46.40 2.07
N LEU A 12 -28.24 45.16 2.57
CA LEU A 12 -27.67 44.93 3.92
C LEU A 12 -27.55 43.42 4.27
N TYR A 13 -26.71 42.64 3.59
CA TYR A 13 -26.21 41.41 4.22
C TYR A 13 -24.73 41.20 3.89
N PRO A 14 -23.84 41.21 4.90
CA PRO A 14 -22.45 40.83 4.70
C PRO A 14 -22.45 39.33 4.33
N VAL A 15 -21.89 39.03 3.16
CA VAL A 15 -21.71 37.66 2.67
C VAL A 15 -20.61 37.01 3.52
N GLU A 16 -20.98 36.51 4.70
CA GLU A 16 -20.24 35.40 5.30
C GLU A 16 -20.50 34.18 4.43
N LEU A 17 -19.46 33.72 3.71
CA LEU A 17 -19.49 32.46 2.98
C LEU A 17 -19.66 31.32 3.98
N THR A 18 -20.89 31.03 4.40
CA THR A 18 -21.22 29.73 4.98
C THR A 18 -21.01 28.70 3.87
N PRO A 19 -20.11 27.72 4.05
CA PRO A 19 -19.86 26.72 3.02
C PRO A 19 -21.16 26.00 2.67
N PRO A 20 -21.37 25.58 1.40
CA PRO A 20 -22.59 24.90 1.02
C PRO A 20 -22.81 23.66 1.89
N PHE A 21 -24.05 23.36 2.25
CA PHE A 21 -24.41 22.26 3.16
C PHE A 21 -23.72 20.92 2.84
N SER A 22 -23.50 20.61 1.57
CA SER A 22 -22.75 19.43 1.11
C SER A 22 -21.28 19.43 1.57
N PHE A 23 -20.62 20.59 1.57
CA PHE A 23 -19.24 20.74 2.02
C PHE A 23 -19.10 20.55 3.53
N GLU A 24 -20.09 21.00 4.31
CA GLU A 24 -20.08 20.84 5.76
C GLU A 24 -20.27 19.38 6.18
N ILE A 25 -21.11 18.62 5.46
CA ILE A 25 -21.23 17.16 5.65
C ILE A 25 -19.90 16.47 5.33
N ASP A 26 -19.30 16.77 4.18
CA ASP A 26 -18.01 16.16 3.77
C ASP A 26 -16.90 16.47 4.79
N PHE A 27 -16.84 17.70 5.29
CA PHE A 27 -15.87 18.12 6.31
C PHE A 27 -16.07 17.35 7.62
N LYS A 28 -17.32 17.26 8.10
CA LYS A 28 -17.64 16.55 9.34
C LYS A 28 -17.38 15.04 9.26
N VAL A 29 -17.64 14.44 8.09
CA VAL A 29 -17.34 13.02 7.83
C VAL A 29 -15.83 12.79 7.85
N LYS A 30 -15.04 13.71 7.27
CA LYS A 30 -13.58 13.64 7.28
C LYS A 30 -13.02 13.72 8.70
N ASP A 31 -13.47 14.68 9.52
CA ASP A 31 -13.02 14.83 10.91
C ASP A 31 -13.33 13.58 11.75
N PHE A 32 -14.53 13.02 11.56
CA PHE A 32 -14.93 11.79 12.26
C PHE A 32 -14.06 10.59 11.84
N LEU A 33 -13.75 10.47 10.55
CA LEU A 33 -12.89 9.42 10.02
C LEU A 33 -11.45 9.56 10.53
N GLU A 34 -10.90 10.78 10.57
CA GLU A 34 -9.58 11.05 11.14
C GLU A 34 -9.51 10.72 12.63
N ASN A 35 -10.57 11.01 13.39
CA ASN A 35 -10.64 10.65 14.81
C ASN A 35 -10.67 9.13 15.01
N ILE A 36 -11.45 8.39 14.21
CA ILE A 36 -11.47 6.92 14.26
C ILE A 36 -10.10 6.34 13.91
N ILE A 37 -9.46 6.85 12.85
CA ILE A 37 -8.12 6.38 12.44
C ILE A 37 -7.12 6.62 13.57
N THR A 38 -7.17 7.80 14.20
CA THR A 38 -6.31 8.14 15.35
C THR A 38 -6.52 7.15 16.50
N GLN A 39 -7.76 6.89 16.89
CA GLN A 39 -8.07 5.90 17.95
C GLN A 39 -7.57 4.50 17.62
N LEU A 40 -7.65 4.07 16.35
CA LEU A 40 -7.14 2.77 15.90
C LEU A 40 -5.61 2.71 15.92
N ILE A 41 -4.92 3.81 15.63
CA ILE A 41 -3.46 3.93 15.72
C ILE A 41 -3.02 3.91 17.19
N GLU A 42 -3.68 4.71 18.04
CA GLU A 42 -3.41 4.78 19.50
C GLU A 42 -3.67 3.44 20.17
N GLY A 43 -4.75 2.76 19.79
CA GLY A 43 -5.05 1.39 20.19
C GLY A 43 -4.12 0.33 19.59
N ASN A 44 -3.13 0.73 18.76
CA ASN A 44 -2.16 -0.15 18.10
C ASN A 44 -2.81 -1.26 17.24
N TYR A 45 -4.05 -1.01 16.79
CA TYR A 45 -4.77 -1.86 15.84
C TYR A 45 -4.26 -1.62 14.42
N LEU A 46 -3.86 -0.39 14.09
CA LEU A 46 -3.23 -0.02 12.83
C LEU A 46 -1.72 0.18 13.03
N ASN A 47 -0.93 -0.85 12.75
CA ASN A 47 0.53 -0.81 12.86
C ASN A 47 1.20 -1.25 11.55
N GLU A 48 1.71 -0.27 10.81
CA GLU A 48 2.32 -0.48 9.48
C GLU A 48 3.59 -1.35 9.55
N GLU A 49 4.40 -1.21 10.61
CA GLU A 49 5.59 -2.04 10.81
C GLU A 49 5.21 -3.51 11.02
N ARG A 50 4.21 -3.76 11.88
CA ARG A 50 3.67 -5.11 12.13
C ARG A 50 3.12 -5.73 10.85
N PHE A 51 2.38 -4.93 10.08
CA PHE A 51 1.86 -5.35 8.77
C PHE A 51 3.00 -5.73 7.82
N ALA A 52 4.02 -4.90 7.66
CA ALA A 52 5.13 -5.14 6.75
C ALA A 52 5.91 -6.43 7.11
N LYS A 53 6.16 -6.66 8.41
CA LYS A 53 6.83 -7.88 8.90
C LYS A 53 5.97 -9.12 8.66
N ALA A 54 4.69 -9.09 9.05
CA ALA A 54 3.78 -10.22 8.88
C ALA A 54 3.58 -10.57 7.40
N TYR A 55 3.43 -9.57 6.54
CA TYR A 55 3.32 -9.75 5.10
C TYR A 55 4.57 -10.41 4.52
N THR A 56 5.75 -9.92 4.90
CA THR A 56 7.04 -10.48 4.45
C THR A 56 7.18 -11.95 4.85
N ARG A 57 6.95 -12.27 6.13
CA ARG A 57 7.04 -13.65 6.64
C ARG A 57 6.01 -14.57 5.98
N GLY A 58 4.78 -14.11 5.81
CA GLY A 58 3.72 -14.89 5.16
C GLY A 58 4.05 -15.21 3.70
N LYS A 59 4.50 -14.22 2.92
CA LYS A 59 4.87 -14.42 1.51
C LYS A 59 6.14 -15.25 1.35
N PHE A 60 7.11 -15.08 2.24
CA PHE A 60 8.34 -15.87 2.23
C PHE A 60 8.04 -17.34 2.56
N ASN A 61 7.42 -17.62 3.72
CA ASN A 61 7.19 -19.00 4.18
C ASN A 61 6.15 -19.76 3.35
N GLN A 62 5.03 -19.13 2.97
CA GLN A 62 3.93 -19.85 2.32
C GLN A 62 4.06 -19.91 0.80
N LYS A 63 4.72 -18.93 0.18
CA LYS A 63 4.79 -18.79 -1.28
C LYS A 63 6.22 -18.84 -1.83
N GLY A 64 7.24 -18.89 -0.97
CA GLY A 64 8.65 -18.87 -1.40
C GLY A 64 9.02 -17.60 -2.17
N TRP A 65 8.38 -16.46 -1.88
CA TRP A 65 8.67 -15.23 -2.61
C TRP A 65 10.06 -14.69 -2.27
N GLY A 66 10.83 -14.36 -3.31
CA GLY A 66 12.09 -13.64 -3.15
C GLY A 66 11.91 -12.19 -2.69
N ARG A 67 12.99 -11.58 -2.17
CA ARG A 67 13.01 -10.22 -1.59
C ARG A 67 12.45 -9.15 -2.53
N ILE A 68 12.76 -9.24 -3.83
CA ILE A 68 12.30 -8.26 -4.84
C ILE A 68 10.78 -8.29 -4.99
N LYS A 69 10.18 -9.48 -5.06
CA LYS A 69 8.74 -9.65 -5.22
C LYS A 69 7.98 -9.18 -3.97
N ILE A 70 8.53 -9.46 -2.79
CA ILE A 70 7.97 -8.96 -1.52
C ILE A 70 8.06 -7.42 -1.48
N LYS A 71 9.21 -6.84 -1.84
CA LYS A 71 9.41 -5.39 -1.94
C LYS A 71 8.36 -4.71 -2.82
N GLN A 72 8.13 -5.26 -4.02
CA GLN A 72 7.12 -4.73 -4.95
C GLN A 72 5.71 -4.83 -4.37
N GLY A 73 5.37 -5.96 -3.74
CA GLY A 73 4.06 -6.15 -3.09
C GLY A 73 3.81 -5.14 -1.96
N LEU A 74 4.82 -4.86 -1.13
CA LEU A 74 4.72 -3.85 -0.08
C LEU A 74 4.62 -2.43 -0.64
N LYS A 75 5.36 -2.13 -1.71
CA LYS A 75 5.23 -0.83 -2.41
C LYS A 75 3.83 -0.61 -2.95
N PHE A 76 3.20 -1.63 -3.54
CA PHE A 76 1.82 -1.53 -4.03
C PHE A 76 0.80 -1.32 -2.91
N LYS A 77 1.14 -1.69 -1.67
CA LYS A 77 0.36 -1.42 -0.46
C LYS A 77 0.71 -0.08 0.20
N ASN A 78 1.43 0.80 -0.50
CA ASN A 78 1.86 2.12 -0.04
C ASN A 78 2.66 2.09 1.27
N VAL A 79 3.37 1.00 1.54
CA VAL A 79 4.21 0.90 2.74
C VAL A 79 5.46 1.76 2.57
N SER A 80 5.83 2.51 3.61
CA SER A 80 7.01 3.37 3.63
C SER A 80 8.30 2.59 3.30
N PRO A 81 9.22 3.14 2.47
CA PRO A 81 10.45 2.46 2.06
C PRO A 81 11.34 2.06 3.24
N VAL A 82 11.31 2.82 4.34
CA VAL A 82 12.04 2.51 5.57
C VAL A 82 11.52 1.23 6.22
N LEU A 83 10.20 1.09 6.31
CA LEU A 83 9.55 -0.10 6.87
C LEU A 83 9.73 -1.32 5.97
N ILE A 84 9.70 -1.14 4.65
CA ILE A 84 10.02 -2.20 3.70
C ILE A 84 11.44 -2.73 3.93
N LYS A 85 12.43 -1.83 4.10
CA LYS A 85 13.81 -2.24 4.37
C LYS A 85 13.91 -3.03 5.67
N LYS A 86 13.29 -2.53 6.75
CA LYS A 86 13.23 -3.22 8.05
C LYS A 86 12.58 -4.60 7.94
N ALA A 87 11.45 -4.71 7.23
CA ALA A 87 10.75 -5.96 7.05
C ALA A 87 11.55 -6.99 6.24
N LEU A 88 12.27 -6.56 5.19
CA LEU A 88 13.10 -7.47 4.39
C LEU A 88 14.34 -7.96 5.15
N GLN A 89 14.84 -7.18 6.12
CA GLN A 89 15.95 -7.57 6.99
C GLN A 89 15.56 -8.67 7.99
N THR A 90 14.27 -8.90 8.25
CA THR A 90 13.83 -9.99 9.13
C THR A 90 13.93 -11.37 8.47
N ILE A 91 14.26 -11.44 7.18
CA ILE A 91 14.46 -12.70 6.47
C ILE A 91 15.91 -13.15 6.70
N ASP A 92 16.08 -14.25 7.42
CA ASP A 92 17.39 -14.87 7.63
C ASP A 92 18.02 -15.25 6.28
N LEU A 93 19.33 -15.03 6.16
CA LEU A 93 20.08 -15.40 4.97
C LEU A 93 20.09 -16.92 4.75
N THR A 94 20.19 -17.72 5.81
CA THR A 94 20.21 -19.19 5.72
C THR A 94 18.91 -19.73 5.14
N ASP A 95 17.78 -19.27 5.68
CA ASP A 95 16.45 -19.66 5.21
C ASP A 95 16.21 -19.18 3.78
N TYR A 96 16.70 -17.97 3.46
CA TYR A 96 16.63 -17.42 2.12
C TYR A 96 17.36 -18.30 1.10
N MET A 97 18.59 -18.73 1.43
CA MET A 97 19.37 -19.60 0.57
C MET A 97 18.72 -20.98 0.43
N ALA A 98 18.23 -21.57 1.52
CA ALA A 98 17.52 -22.85 1.47
C ALA A 98 16.27 -22.79 0.59
N THR A 99 15.46 -21.74 0.73
CA THR A 99 14.26 -21.53 -0.08
C THR A 99 14.61 -21.32 -1.55
N LEU A 100 15.67 -20.56 -1.83
CA LEU A 100 16.15 -20.34 -3.19
C LEU A 100 16.57 -21.66 -3.86
N THR A 101 17.35 -22.48 -3.17
CA THR A 101 17.76 -23.81 -3.66
C THR A 101 16.54 -24.68 -3.97
N GLN A 102 15.56 -24.75 -3.07
CA GLN A 102 14.34 -25.52 -3.29
C GLN A 102 13.54 -25.04 -4.52
N VAL A 103 13.45 -23.72 -4.73
CA VAL A 103 12.76 -23.15 -5.89
C VAL A 103 13.50 -23.49 -7.20
N ILE A 104 14.83 -23.41 -7.20
CA ILE A 104 15.67 -23.75 -8.36
C ILE A 104 15.56 -25.23 -8.70
N GLU A 105 15.71 -26.12 -7.71
CA GLU A 105 15.58 -27.57 -7.91
C GLU A 105 14.20 -27.96 -8.45
N LYS A 106 13.14 -27.33 -7.93
CA LYS A 106 11.78 -27.57 -8.42
C LYS A 106 11.64 -27.17 -9.89
N LYS A 107 12.22 -26.03 -10.26
CA LYS A 107 12.21 -25.54 -11.65
C LYS A 107 13.06 -26.42 -12.57
N GLU A 108 14.22 -26.87 -12.09
CA GLU A 108 15.09 -27.77 -12.82
C GLU A 108 14.38 -29.09 -13.16
N ARG A 109 13.66 -29.69 -12.21
CA ARG A 109 12.87 -30.91 -12.46
C ARG A 109 11.78 -30.72 -13.51
N THR A 110 11.25 -29.51 -13.68
CA THR A 110 10.25 -29.21 -14.72
C THR A 110 10.85 -28.90 -16.09
N LEU A 111 12.17 -28.69 -16.18
CA LEU A 111 12.86 -28.36 -17.42
C LEU A 111 13.33 -29.65 -18.12
N THR A 112 12.71 -29.97 -19.25
CA THR A 112 13.08 -31.10 -20.13
C THR A 112 14.11 -30.73 -21.22
N GLU A 113 14.77 -29.58 -21.09
CA GLU A 113 15.73 -29.08 -22.09
C GLU A 113 17.05 -29.86 -22.04
N LYS A 114 17.41 -30.49 -23.16
CA LYS A 114 18.64 -31.30 -23.29
C LYS A 114 19.91 -30.46 -23.44
N ASN A 115 19.79 -29.22 -23.92
CA ASN A 115 20.94 -28.35 -24.12
C ASN A 115 21.27 -27.56 -22.84
N ASP A 116 22.46 -27.81 -22.28
CA ASP A 116 22.89 -27.21 -21.02
C ASP A 116 22.86 -25.68 -21.03
N ARG A 117 23.32 -25.01 -22.09
CA ARG A 117 23.30 -23.54 -22.17
C ARG A 117 21.88 -22.98 -22.12
N LYS A 118 20.96 -23.58 -22.88
CA LYS A 118 19.55 -23.16 -22.92
C LYS A 118 18.84 -23.48 -21.60
N ARG A 119 19.18 -24.59 -20.96
CA ARG A 119 18.66 -24.97 -19.63
C ARG A 119 19.08 -23.97 -18.56
N GLN A 120 20.35 -23.56 -18.53
CA GLN A 120 20.85 -22.56 -17.58
C GLN A 120 20.16 -21.20 -17.77
N TYR A 121 19.98 -20.75 -19.01
CA TYR A 121 19.23 -19.52 -19.30
C TYR A 121 17.79 -19.59 -18.80
N LYS A 122 17.10 -20.72 -19.04
CA LYS A 122 15.72 -20.93 -18.57
C LYS A 122 15.63 -20.99 -17.05
N LEU A 123 16.65 -21.46 -16.34
CA LEU A 123 16.68 -21.44 -14.87
C LEU A 123 16.78 -20.01 -14.33
N GLN A 124 17.55 -19.14 -14.98
CA GLN A 124 17.75 -17.74 -14.58
C GLN A 124 16.54 -16.84 -14.86
N GLN A 125 15.79 -17.11 -15.93
CA GLN A 125 14.58 -16.35 -16.34
C GLN A 125 13.40 -16.55 -15.39
#